data_AF-A0A6I4NR75-F1
#
_entry.id   AF-A0A6I4NR75-F1
#
_cell.length_a   1.000
_cell.length_b   1.000
_cell.length_c   1.000
_cell.angle_alpha   90.00
_cell.angle_beta   90.00
_cell.angle_gamma   90.00
#
_symmetry.space_group_name_H-M   'P 1'
#
loop_
_entity.id
_entity.type
_entity.pdbx_description
1 polymer ?
#
loop_
_entity_poly.entity_id
_entity_poly.type
_entity_poly.pdbx_seq_one_letter_code
_entity_poly.pdbx_strand_id
1 'polypeptide(L)'
;MNLFEETSDWETKLEPILQVYKGRKHPLEYKSTYQLMIMVILSAQDSDANINKIAPDFFTKYPNLTSIQKTDLETLMQSISKVRNYPSKAKWILDISKMLQNDNSIPLTMKELTSLKGIGRKSANVIMRETGQPAEGIIADLHVIRVAPRIGIISENKDGNKVEKDLMQALPKSIWSEIGMAISFLGREICRPKPKCEECLLKNICRYYEMQFN
;
A
#
# COMPACT_ATOMS: atom_id res chain seq x y z
N MET A 1 15.18 10.73 36.89
CA MET A 1 14.92 9.28 36.75
C MET A 1 14.80 9.02 35.26
N ASN A 2 15.87 8.50 34.65
CA ASN A 2 15.88 8.21 33.22
C ASN A 2 15.01 6.96 32.99
N LEU A 3 13.76 7.22 32.62
CA LEU A 3 12.78 6.27 32.12
C LEU A 3 13.18 5.87 30.70
N PHE A 4 14.33 5.22 30.55
CA PHE A 4 14.64 4.50 29.31
C PHE A 4 13.63 3.37 29.20
N GLU A 5 12.50 3.73 28.60
CA GLU A 5 11.74 2.97 27.62
C GLU A 5 12.14 1.50 27.64
N GLU A 6 11.29 0.67 28.25
CA GLU A 6 11.09 -0.67 27.70
C GLU A 6 10.82 -0.47 26.21
N THR A 7 11.86 -0.58 25.39
CA THR A 7 11.72 -0.65 23.95
C THR A 7 10.92 -1.91 23.73
N SER A 8 9.61 -1.74 23.63
CA SER A 8 8.68 -2.84 23.40
C SER A 8 9.22 -3.63 22.23
N ASP A 9 9.56 -4.90 22.47
CA ASP A 9 10.13 -5.79 21.47
C ASP A 9 9.07 -6.12 20.41
N TRP A 10 8.76 -5.12 19.57
CA TRP A 10 7.74 -5.20 18.54
C TRP A 10 8.15 -6.17 17.44
N GLU A 11 9.45 -6.36 17.22
CA GLU A 11 9.93 -7.33 16.25
C GLU A 11 9.51 -8.75 16.66
N THR A 12 9.79 -9.17 17.89
CA THR A 12 9.34 -10.46 18.41
C THR A 12 7.82 -10.53 18.52
N LYS A 13 7.17 -9.47 19.03
CA LYS A 13 5.70 -9.43 19.18
C LYS A 13 4.94 -9.54 17.85
N LEU A 14 5.49 -9.00 16.76
CA LEU A 14 4.86 -9.02 15.44
C LEU A 14 5.36 -10.18 14.56
N GLU A 15 6.33 -10.97 15.04
CA GLU A 15 6.85 -12.13 14.33
C GLU A 15 5.74 -13.08 13.83
N PRO A 16 4.69 -13.43 14.61
CA PRO A 16 3.67 -14.37 14.14
C PRO A 16 2.98 -13.95 12.83
N ILE A 17 2.70 -12.66 12.66
CA ILE A 17 2.09 -12.16 11.41
C ILE A 17 3.12 -11.95 10.30
N LEU A 18 4.36 -11.64 10.65
CA LEU A 18 5.45 -11.55 9.67
C LEU A 18 5.72 -12.94 9.08
N GLN A 19 5.77 -14.00 9.87
CA GLN A 19 5.96 -15.37 9.38
C GLN A 19 4.85 -15.80 8.40
N VAL A 20 3.60 -15.39 8.65
CA VAL A 20 2.46 -15.76 7.79
C VAL A 20 2.39 -14.93 6.51
N TYR A 21 2.74 -13.64 6.57
CA TYR A 21 2.49 -12.71 5.45
C TYR A 21 3.74 -12.21 4.73
N LYS A 22 4.95 -12.45 5.25
CA LYS A 22 6.21 -12.01 4.61
C LYS A 22 6.32 -12.56 3.20
N GLY A 23 6.71 -11.68 2.27
CA GLY A 23 6.86 -12.04 0.85
C GLY A 23 5.54 -12.26 0.12
N ARG A 24 4.38 -12.13 0.78
CA ARG A 24 3.09 -12.16 0.10
C ARG A 24 2.98 -10.94 -0.81
N LYS A 25 2.73 -11.20 -2.09
CA LYS A 25 2.57 -10.18 -3.15
C LYS A 25 1.37 -9.27 -2.85
N HIS A 26 1.45 -7.99 -3.23
CA HIS A 26 0.32 -7.07 -3.14
C HIS A 26 -0.92 -7.63 -3.89
N PRO A 27 -2.17 -7.39 -3.41
CA PRO A 27 -3.40 -7.89 -4.06
C PRO A 27 -3.67 -7.41 -5.49
N LEU A 28 -2.86 -6.50 -6.04
CA LEU A 28 -3.03 -6.02 -7.41
C LEU A 28 -2.31 -6.99 -8.36
N GLU A 29 -2.99 -7.42 -9.41
CA GLU A 29 -2.50 -8.46 -10.32
C GLU A 29 -1.66 -7.89 -11.48
N TYR A 30 -0.51 -7.33 -11.15
CA TYR A 30 0.44 -6.78 -12.13
C TYR A 30 1.48 -7.82 -12.58
N LYS A 31 2.00 -7.64 -13.81
CA LYS A 31 3.06 -8.48 -14.42
C LYS A 31 4.37 -7.74 -14.70
N SER A 32 4.38 -6.42 -14.56
CA SER A 32 5.58 -5.58 -14.75
C SER A 32 5.52 -4.30 -13.90
N THR A 33 6.62 -3.57 -13.78
CA THR A 33 6.67 -2.28 -13.08
C THR A 33 5.74 -1.24 -13.71
N TYR A 34 5.61 -1.23 -15.04
CA TYR A 34 4.63 -0.41 -15.75
C TYR A 34 3.20 -0.73 -15.28
N GLN A 35 2.83 -2.01 -15.29
CA GLN A 35 1.48 -2.41 -14.86
C GLN A 35 1.24 -2.05 -13.39
N LEU A 36 2.23 -2.29 -12.52
CA LEU A 36 2.18 -1.95 -11.10
C LEU A 36 1.91 -0.46 -10.89
N MET A 37 2.67 0.42 -11.55
CA MET A 37 2.51 1.87 -11.43
C MET A 37 1.09 2.30 -11.83
N ILE A 38 0.61 1.82 -12.98
CA ILE A 38 -0.73 2.15 -13.46
C ILE A 38 -1.80 1.62 -12.51
N MET A 39 -1.72 0.36 -12.07
CA MET A 39 -2.69 -0.22 -11.13
C MET A 39 -2.71 0.51 -9.78
N VAL A 40 -1.55 0.95 -9.28
CA VAL A 40 -1.45 1.75 -8.05
C VAL A 40 -2.11 3.13 -8.22
N ILE A 41 -1.95 3.80 -9.37
CA ILE A 41 -2.66 5.06 -9.66
C ILE A 41 -4.18 4.80 -9.75
N LEU A 42 -4.59 3.74 -10.45
CA LEU A 42 -6.01 3.42 -10.65
C LEU A 42 -6.71 2.98 -9.35
N SER A 43 -6.01 2.29 -8.44
CA SER A 43 -6.55 1.83 -7.15
C SER A 43 -6.73 2.93 -6.11
N ALA A 44 -6.23 4.15 -6.35
CA ALA A 44 -6.44 5.25 -5.41
C ALA A 44 -7.95 5.49 -5.18
N GLN A 45 -8.42 5.23 -3.96
CA GLN A 45 -9.83 5.29 -3.54
C GLN A 45 -10.79 4.34 -4.27
N ASP A 46 -10.24 3.28 -4.87
CA ASP A 46 -10.98 2.22 -5.54
C ASP A 46 -10.59 0.85 -4.94
N SER A 47 -11.37 -0.19 -5.19
CA SER A 47 -11.05 -1.53 -4.68
C SER A 47 -10.06 -2.24 -5.59
N ASP A 48 -9.12 -2.98 -4.99
CA ASP A 48 -8.19 -3.84 -5.74
C ASP A 48 -8.95 -4.79 -6.69
N ALA A 49 -10.09 -5.33 -6.24
CA ALA A 49 -10.95 -6.21 -7.03
C ALA A 49 -11.55 -5.53 -8.26
N ASN A 50 -11.96 -4.26 -8.17
CA ASN A 50 -12.46 -3.52 -9.34
C ASN A 50 -11.31 -3.26 -10.33
N ILE A 51 -10.14 -2.88 -9.84
CA ILE A 51 -8.98 -2.62 -10.70
C ILE A 51 -8.48 -3.90 -11.38
N ASN A 52 -8.41 -5.02 -10.67
CA ASN A 52 -8.03 -6.31 -11.26
C ASN A 52 -9.01 -6.77 -12.35
N LYS A 53 -10.29 -6.40 -12.27
CA LYS A 53 -11.26 -6.68 -13.34
C LYS A 53 -11.05 -5.82 -14.60
N ILE A 54 -10.60 -4.59 -14.44
CA ILE A 54 -10.42 -3.63 -15.55
C ILE A 54 -9.04 -3.78 -16.21
N ALA A 55 -8.03 -4.15 -15.43
CA ALA A 55 -6.63 -4.20 -15.86
C ALA A 55 -6.34 -5.08 -17.09
N PRO A 56 -6.94 -6.28 -17.29
CA PRO A 56 -6.63 -7.13 -18.44
C PRO A 56 -6.93 -6.45 -19.78
N ASP A 57 -8.12 -5.87 -19.93
CA ASP A 57 -8.51 -5.16 -21.16
C ASP A 57 -7.68 -3.89 -21.35
N PHE A 58 -7.42 -3.17 -20.26
CA PHE A 58 -6.59 -1.97 -20.28
C PHE A 58 -5.17 -2.29 -20.79
N PHE A 59 -4.51 -3.31 -20.25
CA PHE A 59 -3.15 -3.67 -20.64
C PHE A 59 -3.05 -4.43 -21.97
N THR A 60 -4.16 -5.02 -22.44
CA THR A 60 -4.24 -5.53 -23.81
C THR A 60 -4.23 -4.39 -24.81
N LYS A 61 -4.98 -3.30 -24.54
CA LYS A 61 -5.00 -2.10 -25.36
C LYS A 61 -3.72 -1.26 -25.23
N TYR A 62 -3.17 -1.20 -24.02
CA TYR A 62 -2.01 -0.39 -23.66
C TYR A 62 -0.89 -1.26 -23.05
N PRO A 63 -0.15 -2.04 -23.86
CA PRO A 63 0.84 -2.99 -23.35
C PRO A 63 2.07 -2.34 -22.69
N ASN A 64 2.35 -1.07 -22.95
CA ASN A 64 3.51 -0.33 -22.42
C ASN A 64 3.26 1.19 -22.41
N LEU A 65 4.16 1.97 -21.80
CA LEU A 65 4.03 3.44 -21.76
C LEU A 65 3.98 4.07 -23.15
N THR A 66 4.75 3.55 -24.12
CA THR A 66 4.76 4.08 -25.50
C THR A 66 3.40 3.98 -26.18
N SER A 67 2.61 2.95 -25.87
CA SER A 67 1.24 2.82 -26.38
C SER A 67 0.29 3.86 -25.77
N ILE A 68 0.48 4.23 -24.49
CA ILE A 68 -0.26 5.33 -23.86
C ILE A 68 0.19 6.68 -24.44
N GLN A 69 1.48 6.90 -24.68
CA GLN A 69 1.97 8.16 -25.26
C GLN A 69 1.30 8.52 -26.60
N LYS A 70 0.91 7.49 -27.37
CA LYS A 70 0.24 7.63 -28.67
C LYS A 70 -1.29 7.77 -28.60
N THR A 71 -1.88 7.65 -27.41
CA THR A 71 -3.32 7.80 -27.21
C THR A 71 -3.69 9.26 -26.90
N ASP A 72 -4.92 9.64 -27.22
CA ASP A 72 -5.52 10.87 -26.72
C ASP A 72 -6.21 10.66 -25.36
N LEU A 73 -6.48 11.77 -24.66
CA LEU A 73 -7.07 11.75 -23.32
C LEU A 73 -8.49 11.17 -23.30
N GLU A 74 -9.30 11.42 -24.34
CA GLU A 74 -10.69 10.98 -24.39
C GLU A 74 -10.76 9.45 -24.50
N THR A 75 -9.98 8.87 -25.42
CA THR A 75 -9.85 7.43 -25.59
C THR A 75 -9.34 6.75 -24.32
N LEU A 76 -8.38 7.38 -23.62
CA LEU A 76 -7.88 6.86 -22.35
C LEU A 76 -8.95 6.90 -21.25
N MET A 77 -9.68 8.01 -21.13
CA MET A 77 -10.78 8.17 -20.18
C MET A 77 -11.86 7.11 -20.39
N GLN A 78 -12.27 6.85 -21.63
CA GLN A 78 -13.25 5.80 -21.95
C GLN A 78 -12.78 4.41 -21.46
N SER A 79 -11.48 4.11 -21.64
CA SER A 79 -10.87 2.82 -21.28
C SER A 79 -10.85 2.56 -19.78
N ILE A 80 -10.93 3.60 -18.94
CA ILE A 80 -10.97 3.48 -17.48
C ILE A 80 -12.21 4.13 -16.86
N SER A 81 -13.28 4.32 -17.62
CA SER A 81 -14.51 5.00 -17.19
C SER A 81 -15.20 4.38 -15.95
N LYS A 82 -14.94 3.09 -15.69
CA LYS A 82 -15.43 2.36 -14.51
C LYS A 82 -14.56 2.54 -13.26
N VAL A 83 -13.45 3.27 -13.36
CA VAL A 83 -12.56 3.59 -12.23
C VAL A 83 -13.05 4.86 -11.55
N ARG A 84 -13.05 4.89 -10.22
CA ARG A 84 -13.41 6.10 -9.48
C ARG A 84 -12.45 7.25 -9.80
N ASN A 85 -12.98 8.45 -10.04
CA ASN A 85 -12.19 9.63 -10.43
C ASN A 85 -11.31 9.39 -11.68
N TYR A 86 -11.82 8.61 -12.64
CA TYR A 86 -11.12 8.32 -13.88
C TYR A 86 -10.67 9.55 -14.69
N PRO A 87 -11.37 10.72 -14.72
CA PRO A 87 -10.90 11.85 -15.52
C PRO A 87 -9.54 12.37 -15.05
N SER A 88 -9.36 12.52 -13.73
CA SER A 88 -8.08 12.93 -13.14
C SER A 88 -7.00 11.88 -13.36
N LYS A 89 -7.34 10.59 -13.16
CA LYS A 89 -6.41 9.47 -13.31
C LYS A 89 -5.94 9.30 -14.76
N ALA A 90 -6.83 9.43 -15.74
CA ALA A 90 -6.47 9.40 -17.17
C ALA A 90 -5.48 10.52 -17.50
N LYS A 91 -5.74 11.74 -17.01
CA LYS A 91 -4.84 12.88 -17.19
C LYS A 91 -3.46 12.60 -16.57
N TRP A 92 -3.41 12.13 -15.32
CA TRP A 92 -2.14 11.80 -14.67
C TRP A 92 -1.37 10.71 -15.40
N ILE A 93 -2.03 9.63 -15.81
CA ILE A 93 -1.41 8.52 -16.56
C ILE A 93 -0.84 9.03 -17.89
N LEU A 94 -1.59 9.85 -18.62
CA LEU A 94 -1.12 10.41 -19.88
C LEU A 94 0.08 11.35 -19.67
N ASP A 95 -0.01 12.26 -18.69
CA ASP A 95 1.08 13.18 -18.34
C ASP A 95 2.36 12.42 -17.92
N ILE A 96 2.24 11.40 -17.07
CA ILE A 96 3.35 10.54 -16.65
C ILE A 96 3.93 9.81 -17.87
N SER A 97 3.09 9.25 -18.73
CA SER A 97 3.56 8.53 -19.93
C SER A 97 4.38 9.42 -20.85
N LYS A 98 4.06 10.71 -20.96
CA LYS A 98 4.81 11.68 -21.77
C LYS A 98 6.11 12.13 -21.13
N MET A 99 6.19 12.11 -19.80
CA MET A 99 7.39 12.48 -19.04
C MET A 99 8.43 11.36 -19.03
N LEU A 100 8.00 10.10 -18.97
CA LEU A 100 8.87 8.94 -18.96
C LEU A 100 9.18 8.47 -20.39
N GLN A 101 10.43 8.11 -20.69
CA GLN A 101 10.81 7.68 -22.04
C GLN A 101 10.21 6.32 -22.40
N ASN A 102 10.33 5.34 -21.50
CA ASN A 102 9.80 3.99 -21.63
C ASN A 102 9.61 3.34 -20.25
N ASP A 103 9.17 2.09 -20.22
CA ASP A 103 8.88 1.34 -18.98
C ASP A 103 10.10 1.22 -18.04
N ASN A 104 11.33 1.22 -18.57
CA ASN A 104 12.56 1.17 -17.76
C ASN A 104 12.92 2.53 -17.14
N SER A 105 12.24 3.61 -17.54
CA SER A 105 12.44 4.95 -16.97
C SER A 105 11.56 5.22 -15.75
N ILE A 106 10.73 4.26 -15.32
CA ILE A 106 9.88 4.42 -14.13
C ILE A 106 10.79 4.56 -12.90
N PRO A 107 10.74 5.67 -12.15
CA PRO A 107 11.61 5.88 -11.00
C PRO A 107 11.22 4.93 -9.86
N LEU A 108 12.21 4.57 -9.05
CA LEU A 108 12.03 3.63 -7.94
C LEU A 108 12.45 4.22 -6.59
N THR A 109 12.67 5.54 -6.52
CA THR A 109 12.94 6.26 -5.27
C THR A 109 11.68 6.94 -4.74
N MET A 110 11.55 7.09 -3.42
CA MET A 110 10.39 7.75 -2.80
C MET A 110 10.19 9.17 -3.33
N LYS A 111 11.28 9.94 -3.42
CA LYS A 111 11.25 11.35 -3.86
C LYS A 111 10.72 11.49 -5.29
N GLU A 112 11.22 10.66 -6.20
CA GLU A 112 10.82 10.73 -7.60
C GLU A 112 9.42 10.17 -7.81
N LEU A 113 9.08 9.04 -7.16
CA LEU A 113 7.73 8.47 -7.24
C LEU A 113 6.66 9.44 -6.75
N THR A 114 6.91 10.11 -5.62
CA THR A 114 5.95 11.10 -5.07
C THR A 114 5.89 12.41 -5.84
N SER A 115 6.83 12.66 -6.77
CA SER A 115 6.72 13.77 -7.72
C SER A 115 5.73 13.48 -8.86
N LEU A 116 5.40 12.21 -9.09
CA LEU A 116 4.42 11.80 -10.10
C LEU A 116 3.00 12.07 -9.60
N LYS A 117 2.20 12.83 -10.35
CA LYS A 117 0.81 13.12 -9.98
C LYS A 117 0.00 11.82 -9.82
N GLY A 118 -0.75 11.72 -8.72
CA GLY A 118 -1.52 10.53 -8.39
C GLY A 118 -0.76 9.47 -7.58
N ILE A 119 0.55 9.65 -7.35
CA ILE A 119 1.35 8.78 -6.50
C ILE A 119 1.73 9.54 -5.21
N GLY A 120 1.06 9.20 -4.11
CA GLY A 120 1.44 9.64 -2.77
C GLY A 120 2.39 8.65 -2.08
N ARG A 121 2.80 8.94 -0.83
CA ARG A 121 3.75 8.10 -0.08
C ARG A 121 3.33 6.65 0.06
N LYS A 122 2.06 6.37 0.39
CA LYS A 122 1.53 4.99 0.45
C LYS A 122 1.76 4.26 -0.88
N SER A 123 1.41 4.89 -1.98
CA SER A 123 1.56 4.33 -3.33
C SER A 123 3.03 4.12 -3.69
N ALA A 124 3.90 5.06 -3.35
CA ALA A 124 5.34 4.93 -3.55
C ALA A 124 5.93 3.76 -2.73
N ASN A 125 5.58 3.64 -1.45
CA ASN A 125 6.00 2.51 -0.61
C ASN A 125 5.56 1.16 -1.20
N VAL A 126 4.33 1.07 -1.75
CA VAL A 126 3.87 -0.15 -2.46
C VAL A 126 4.76 -0.44 -3.66
N ILE A 127 5.02 0.55 -4.53
CA ILE A 127 5.85 0.35 -5.71
C ILE A 127 7.27 -0.08 -5.32
N MET A 128 7.87 0.59 -4.34
CA MET A 128 9.21 0.28 -3.85
C MET A 128 9.30 -1.14 -3.30
N ARG A 129 8.34 -1.56 -2.45
CA ARG A 129 8.30 -2.93 -1.90
C ARG A 129 8.19 -3.96 -3.02
N GLU A 130 7.20 -3.81 -3.89
CA GLU A 130 6.90 -4.78 -4.95
C GLU A 130 7.99 -4.87 -6.04
N THR A 131 8.89 -3.88 -6.09
CA THR A 131 10.07 -3.85 -7.00
C THR A 131 11.39 -4.14 -6.27
N GLY A 132 11.32 -4.60 -5.01
CA GLY A 132 12.48 -5.05 -4.24
C GLY A 132 13.42 -3.94 -3.77
N GLN A 133 12.95 -2.68 -3.72
CA GLN A 133 13.76 -1.58 -3.22
C GLN A 133 13.78 -1.55 -1.69
N PRO A 134 14.86 -1.04 -1.07
CA PRO A 134 14.91 -0.82 0.38
C PRO A 134 13.75 0.05 0.87
N ALA A 135 13.17 -0.31 2.01
CA ALA A 135 12.08 0.46 2.59
C ALA A 135 12.54 1.85 3.06
N GLU A 136 11.91 2.89 2.55
CA GLU A 136 12.01 4.27 3.06
C GLU A 136 10.90 4.61 4.06
N GLY A 137 9.85 3.80 4.12
CA GLY A 137 8.72 3.97 5.04
C GLY A 137 7.83 2.73 5.07
N ILE A 138 6.75 2.83 5.84
CA ILE A 138 5.80 1.73 6.07
C ILE A 138 4.50 2.02 5.30
N ILE A 139 3.99 1.00 4.59
CA ILE A 139 2.70 1.11 3.89
C ILE A 139 1.59 1.31 4.93
N ALA A 140 0.91 2.46 4.89
CA ALA A 140 -0.19 2.81 5.77
C ALA A 140 -1.50 2.96 4.97
N ASP A 141 -2.17 1.86 4.66
CA ASP A 141 -3.48 1.85 4.03
C ASP A 141 -4.63 1.89 5.05
N LEU A 142 -5.88 1.81 4.58
CA LEU A 142 -7.05 1.83 5.47
C LEU A 142 -7.10 0.67 6.49
N HIS A 143 -6.44 -0.46 6.20
CA HIS A 143 -6.36 -1.60 7.08
C HIS A 143 -5.32 -1.32 8.15
N VAL A 144 -4.15 -0.82 7.78
CA VAL A 144 -3.09 -0.43 8.72
C VAL A 144 -3.56 0.69 9.65
N ILE A 145 -4.20 1.73 9.11
CA ILE A 145 -4.81 2.83 9.87
C ILE A 145 -5.77 2.32 10.95
N ARG A 146 -6.51 1.25 10.68
CA ARG A 146 -7.44 0.64 11.65
C ARG A 146 -6.74 -0.29 12.63
N VAL A 147 -5.82 -1.12 12.15
CA VAL A 147 -5.32 -2.28 12.88
C VAL A 147 -4.14 -1.92 13.79
N ALA A 148 -3.23 -1.05 13.35
CA ALA A 148 -2.09 -0.63 14.16
C ALA A 148 -2.49 -0.07 15.54
N PRO A 149 -3.47 0.85 15.66
CA PRO A 149 -3.93 1.31 16.98
C PRO A 149 -4.69 0.26 17.78
N ARG A 150 -5.39 -0.68 17.11
CA ARG A 150 -6.04 -1.81 17.79
C ARG A 150 -5.03 -2.74 18.47
N ILE A 151 -3.90 -3.01 17.81
CA ILE A 151 -2.80 -3.79 18.41
C ILE A 151 -2.20 -3.01 19.59
N GLY A 152 -2.15 -1.67 19.49
CA GLY A 152 -1.57 -0.79 20.51
C GLY A 152 -0.17 -0.28 20.15
N ILE A 153 0.23 -0.37 18.87
CA ILE A 153 1.54 0.09 18.39
C ILE A 153 1.60 1.62 18.37
N ILE A 154 0.51 2.27 17.97
CA ILE A 154 0.38 3.72 17.84
C ILE A 154 -0.99 4.17 18.34
N SER A 155 -1.17 5.49 18.50
CA SER A 155 -2.48 6.10 18.76
C SER A 155 -3.34 6.15 17.49
N GLU A 156 -4.67 6.28 17.67
CA GLU A 156 -5.59 6.40 16.54
C GLU A 156 -5.35 7.66 15.71
N ASN A 157 -5.29 7.51 14.39
CA ASN A 157 -5.15 8.62 13.46
C ASN A 157 -5.74 8.26 12.09
N LYS A 158 -6.42 9.20 11.43
CA LYS A 158 -7.02 8.98 10.10
C LYS A 158 -6.10 9.36 8.94
N ASP A 159 -5.01 10.08 9.22
CA ASP A 159 -4.04 10.51 8.22
C ASP A 159 -2.96 9.45 8.04
N GLY A 160 -2.97 8.78 6.88
CA GLY A 160 -2.00 7.74 6.55
C GLY A 160 -0.53 8.19 6.61
N ASN A 161 -0.23 9.47 6.32
CA ASN A 161 1.14 9.98 6.41
C ASN A 161 1.60 10.14 7.87
N LYS A 162 0.67 10.47 8.77
CA LYS A 162 0.96 10.49 10.22
C LYS A 162 1.12 9.09 10.76
N VAL A 163 0.20 8.18 10.39
CA VAL A 163 0.28 6.75 10.75
C VAL A 163 1.60 6.13 10.30
N GLU A 164 2.05 6.39 9.07
CA GLU A 164 3.35 5.94 8.58
C GLU A 164 4.50 6.43 9.48
N LYS A 165 4.52 7.71 9.84
CA LYS A 165 5.56 8.30 10.69
C LYS A 165 5.56 7.71 12.10
N ASP A 166 4.37 7.58 12.70
CA ASP A 166 4.23 7.04 14.05
C ASP A 166 4.70 5.57 14.09
N LEU A 167 4.38 4.78 13.05
CA LEU A 167 4.88 3.41 12.90
C LEU A 167 6.40 3.36 12.72
N MET A 168 6.98 4.25 11.92
CA MET A 168 8.43 4.33 11.72
C MET A 168 9.16 4.71 13.02
N GLN A 169 8.54 5.49 13.90
CA GLN A 169 9.09 5.82 15.21
C GLN A 169 8.99 4.64 16.19
N ALA A 170 7.88 3.89 16.14
CA ALA A 170 7.61 2.80 17.06
C ALA A 170 8.28 1.47 16.69
N LEU A 171 8.56 1.23 15.41
CA LEU A 171 8.99 -0.08 14.89
C LEU A 171 10.44 -0.05 14.38
N PRO A 172 11.23 -1.13 14.60
CA PRO A 172 12.58 -1.22 14.08
C PRO A 172 12.60 -1.25 12.55
N LYS A 173 13.61 -0.60 11.96
CA LYS A 173 13.73 -0.47 10.50
C LYS A 173 13.85 -1.81 9.76
N SER A 174 14.33 -2.86 10.44
CA SER A 174 14.49 -4.22 9.90
C SER A 174 13.20 -4.81 9.33
N ILE A 175 12.04 -4.43 9.88
CA ILE A 175 10.73 -5.01 9.50
C ILE A 175 9.88 -4.09 8.60
N TRP A 176 10.33 -2.86 8.30
CA TRP A 176 9.51 -1.85 7.61
C TRP A 176 8.99 -2.31 6.24
N SER A 177 9.79 -3.09 5.49
CA SER A 177 9.41 -3.56 4.15
C SER A 177 8.23 -4.52 4.15
N GLU A 178 7.99 -5.23 5.26
CA GLU A 178 6.98 -6.29 5.33
C GLU A 178 5.82 -5.93 6.27
N ILE A 179 6.09 -5.23 7.38
CA ILE A 179 5.12 -5.10 8.46
C ILE A 179 3.84 -4.36 8.04
N GLY A 180 3.94 -3.34 7.18
CA GLY A 180 2.78 -2.62 6.66
C GLY A 180 1.84 -3.53 5.86
N MET A 181 2.40 -4.40 5.01
CA MET A 181 1.60 -5.37 4.25
C MET A 181 1.08 -6.49 5.12
N ALA A 182 1.87 -6.98 6.08
CA ALA A 182 1.41 -8.00 7.04
C ALA A 182 0.21 -7.50 7.87
N ILE A 183 0.26 -6.27 8.37
CA ILE A 183 -0.87 -5.64 9.08
C ILE A 183 -2.06 -5.42 8.12
N SER A 184 -1.81 -5.03 6.86
CA SER A 184 -2.89 -4.90 5.87
C SER A 184 -3.61 -6.23 5.62
N PHE A 185 -2.88 -7.33 5.42
CA PHE A 185 -3.45 -8.67 5.26
C PHE A 185 -4.21 -9.12 6.51
N LEU A 186 -3.62 -8.96 7.69
CA LEU A 186 -4.30 -9.23 8.97
C LEU A 186 -5.62 -8.46 9.04
N GLY A 187 -5.63 -7.18 8.66
CA GLY A 187 -6.82 -6.35 8.63
C GLY A 187 -7.85 -6.74 7.58
N ARG A 188 -7.45 -7.38 6.48
CA ARG A 188 -8.37 -7.88 5.45
C ARG A 188 -9.06 -9.17 5.88
N GLU A 189 -8.30 -10.05 6.53
CA GLU A 189 -8.71 -11.43 6.81
C GLU A 189 -9.28 -11.62 8.22
N ILE A 190 -8.63 -11.07 9.24
CA ILE A 190 -8.93 -11.33 10.66
C ILE A 190 -9.44 -10.08 11.36
N CYS A 191 -8.68 -8.99 11.36
CA CYS A 191 -9.00 -7.75 12.08
C CYS A 191 -9.89 -6.81 11.23
N ARG A 192 -11.01 -7.35 10.75
CA ARG A 192 -12.07 -6.64 10.02
C ARG A 192 -12.81 -5.67 10.98
N PRO A 193 -13.72 -4.79 10.50
CA PRO A 193 -14.49 -3.92 11.40
C PRO A 193 -15.14 -4.66 12.57
N LYS A 194 -15.75 -5.82 12.30
CA LYS A 194 -16.06 -6.88 13.28
C LYS A 194 -14.93 -7.93 13.25
N PRO A 195 -13.96 -7.88 14.17
CA PRO A 195 -12.78 -8.74 14.12
C PRO A 195 -13.07 -10.16 14.61
N LYS A 196 -12.27 -11.11 14.12
CA LYS A 196 -12.23 -12.51 14.58
C LYS A 196 -11.13 -12.68 15.62
N CYS A 197 -11.27 -12.03 16.78
CA CYS A 197 -10.17 -11.94 17.75
C CYS A 197 -9.66 -13.29 18.25
N GLU A 198 -10.55 -14.27 18.42
CA GLU A 198 -10.20 -15.62 18.84
C GLU A 198 -9.30 -16.36 17.82
N GLU A 199 -9.38 -15.99 16.54
CA GLU A 199 -8.54 -16.55 15.46
C GLU A 199 -7.23 -15.75 15.26
N CYS A 200 -7.01 -14.66 16.00
CA CYS A 200 -5.93 -13.71 15.75
C CYS A 200 -4.61 -14.15 16.38
N LEU A 201 -3.53 -14.21 15.57
CA LEU A 201 -2.18 -14.55 16.03
C LEU A 201 -1.59 -13.55 17.03
N LEU A 202 -2.11 -12.32 17.06
CA LEU A 202 -1.68 -11.27 17.96
C LEU A 202 -2.60 -11.09 19.19
N LYS A 203 -3.56 -12.00 19.39
CA LYS A 203 -4.58 -11.91 20.45
C LYS A 203 -4.00 -11.55 21.82
N ASN A 204 -2.94 -12.24 22.24
CA ASN A 204 -2.35 -12.12 23.58
C ASN A 204 -1.59 -10.81 23.81
N ILE A 205 -1.29 -10.05 22.75
CA ILE A 205 -0.59 -8.76 22.83
C ILE A 205 -1.45 -7.58 22.35
N CYS A 206 -2.70 -7.84 21.98
CA CYS A 206 -3.56 -6.87 21.31
C CYS A 206 -4.35 -6.06 22.34
N ARG A 207 -4.05 -4.77 22.45
CA ARG A 207 -4.75 -3.83 23.34
C ARG A 207 -6.28 -3.84 23.14
N TYR A 208 -6.75 -3.91 21.90
CA TYR A 208 -8.19 -3.95 21.60
C TYR A 208 -8.87 -5.21 22.14
N TYR A 209 -8.18 -6.36 22.11
CA TYR A 209 -8.74 -7.60 22.65
C TYR A 209 -8.85 -7.52 24.17
N GLU A 210 -7.77 -7.10 24.82
CA GLU A 210 -7.72 -6.90 26.27
C GLU A 210 -8.86 -5.98 26.75
N MET A 211 -9.10 -4.85 26.09
CA MET A 211 -10.14 -3.90 26.51
C MET A 211 -11.59 -4.34 26.25
N GLN A 212 -11.82 -5.33 25.39
CA GLN A 212 -13.18 -5.72 24.96
C GLN A 212 -13.62 -7.08 25.52
N PHE A 213 -12.67 -7.91 25.96
CA PHE A 213 -12.92 -9.30 26.33
C PHE A 213 -12.31 -9.72 27.67
N ASN A 214 -11.49 -8.86 28.29
CA ASN A 214 -11.10 -8.96 29.71
C ASN A 214 -11.77 -7.84 30.51
#